data_AF-A0A380LN23-F1
#
_entry.id   AF-A0A380LN23-F1
#
_cell.length_a   1.000
_cell.length_b   1.000
_cell.length_c   1.000
_cell.angle_alpha   90.00
_cell.angle_beta   90.00
_cell.angle_gamma   90.00
#
_symmetry.space_group_name_H-M   'P 1'
#
loop_
_entity.id
_entity.type
_entity.pdbx_description
1 polymer ?
#
loop_
_entity_poly.entity_id
_entity_poly.type
_entity_poly.pdbx_seq_one_letter_code
_entity_poly.pdbx_strand_id
1 'polypeptide(L)'
;MEILKLLGILIVVVGFILKLDSILIIMVAAIVTALVSGIDVVTFLQTLGSSFVSNRSMCTFIIVLVLTGTLERNGLKQAAADLMAKFKNASAGLIIGIYGIIRLIFGAFNISVGGAASFIRPIVMPMAQAIVEKDGHPIAEEYLEQLKGMSSAMDNVAWFFGQVLFVGTSGMLLVQSTLADLGYQVELIDLASVQIPVALIATACAIVYYFLKDKKLAKKYAGGAK
;
A
#
# COMPACT_ATOMS: atom_id res chain seq x y z
N MET A 1 36.47 15.65 -20.95
CA MET A 1 35.33 15.20 -21.78
C MET A 1 34.40 14.24 -21.03
N GLU A 2 34.85 13.49 -20.03
CA GLU A 2 33.96 12.57 -19.28
C GLU A 2 33.03 13.28 -18.27
N ILE A 3 33.48 14.36 -17.61
CA ILE A 3 32.68 15.14 -16.63
C ILE A 3 31.41 15.75 -17.25
N LEU A 4 31.45 16.09 -18.54
CA LEU A 4 30.31 16.64 -19.27
C LEU A 4 29.15 15.63 -19.35
N LYS A 5 29.43 14.32 -19.39
CA LYS A 5 28.39 13.28 -19.42
C LYS A 5 27.63 13.14 -18.09
N LEU A 6 28.19 13.64 -16.99
CA LEU A 6 27.58 13.65 -15.66
C LEU A 6 26.61 14.83 -15.42
N LEU A 7 26.48 15.76 -16.38
CA LEU A 7 25.56 16.90 -16.26
C LEU A 7 24.10 16.48 -16.06
N GLY A 8 23.67 15.37 -16.68
CA GLY A 8 22.35 14.80 -16.46
C GLY A 8 22.10 14.44 -14.99
N ILE A 9 23.09 13.82 -14.34
CA ILE A 9 23.02 13.47 -12.92
C ILE A 9 22.98 14.73 -12.06
N LEU A 10 23.78 15.76 -12.39
CA LEU A 10 23.74 17.04 -11.69
C LEU A 10 22.34 17.69 -11.75
N ILE A 11 21.70 17.67 -12.92
CA ILE A 11 20.34 18.20 -13.12
C ILE A 11 19.34 17.44 -12.25
N VAL A 12 19.44 16.11 -12.17
CA VAL A 12 18.56 15.29 -11.33
C VAL A 12 18.74 15.65 -9.85
N VAL A 13 19.99 15.75 -9.39
CA VAL A 13 20.30 16.10 -7.98
C VAL A 13 19.77 17.49 -7.63
N VAL A 14 20.06 18.51 -8.45
CA VAL A 14 19.60 19.89 -8.21
C VAL A 14 18.08 19.98 -8.31
N GLY A 15 17.47 19.32 -9.29
CA GLY A 15 16.02 19.29 -9.47
C GLY A 15 15.29 18.72 -8.25
N PHE A 16 15.78 17.61 -7.70
CA PHE A 16 15.21 17.02 -6.48
C PHE A 16 15.44 17.89 -5.24
N ILE A 17 16.61 18.54 -5.11
CA ILE A 17 16.86 19.52 -4.03
C ILE A 17 15.84 20.66 -4.08
N LEU A 18 15.51 21.13 -5.28
CA LEU A 18 14.53 22.20 -5.51
C LEU A 18 13.07 21.71 -5.43
N LYS A 19 12.81 20.41 -5.20
CA LYS A 19 11.48 19.79 -5.13
C LYS A 19 10.60 20.07 -6.37
N LEU A 20 11.21 20.17 -7.54
CA LEU A 20 10.47 20.32 -8.81
C LEU A 20 9.82 18.98 -9.22
N ASP A 21 8.96 19.02 -10.24
CA ASP A 21 8.29 17.83 -10.76
C ASP A 21 9.31 16.78 -11.27
N SER A 22 9.23 15.56 -10.70
CA SER A 22 10.15 14.47 -10.98
C SER A 22 10.20 14.07 -12.45
N ILE A 23 9.04 14.05 -13.13
CA ILE A 23 8.96 13.64 -14.54
C ILE A 23 9.66 14.68 -15.41
N LEU A 24 9.42 15.97 -15.14
CA LEU A 24 10.02 17.08 -15.86
C LEU A 24 11.54 17.10 -15.67
N ILE A 25 12.03 16.89 -14.45
CA ILE A 25 13.47 16.79 -14.15
C ILE A 25 14.11 15.66 -14.96
N ILE A 26 13.53 14.46 -14.95
CA ILE A 26 14.06 13.29 -15.66
C ILE A 26 14.08 13.53 -17.18
N MET A 27 13.03 14.14 -17.73
CA MET A 27 12.95 14.50 -19.15
C MET A 27 14.05 15.48 -19.56
N VAL A 28 14.24 16.57 -18.79
CA VAL A 28 15.28 17.57 -19.08
C VAL A 28 16.67 16.96 -18.95
N ALA A 29 16.92 16.16 -17.91
CA ALA A 29 18.19 15.47 -17.72
C ALA A 29 18.49 14.51 -18.88
N ALA A 30 17.50 13.76 -19.37
CA ALA A 30 17.66 12.87 -20.52
C ALA A 30 18.01 13.64 -21.80
N ILE A 31 17.33 14.76 -22.08
CA ILE A 31 17.61 15.62 -23.24
C ILE A 31 19.01 16.21 -23.17
N VAL A 32 19.40 16.78 -22.02
CA VAL A 32 20.74 17.37 -21.84
C VAL A 32 21.81 16.29 -21.97
N THR A 33 21.59 15.10 -21.42
CA THR A 33 22.52 13.97 -21.56
C THR A 33 22.69 13.56 -23.01
N ALA A 34 21.61 13.47 -23.79
CA ALA A 34 21.69 13.14 -25.21
C ALA A 34 22.46 14.18 -26.02
N LEU A 35 22.19 15.47 -25.78
CA LEU A 35 22.88 16.59 -26.43
C LEU A 35 24.39 16.59 -26.13
N VAL A 36 24.75 16.41 -24.86
CA VAL A 36 26.17 16.44 -24.44
C VAL A 36 26.91 15.16 -24.88
N SER A 37 26.19 14.06 -25.07
CA SER A 37 26.76 12.80 -25.57
C SER A 37 26.98 12.78 -27.08
N GLY A 38 26.52 13.81 -27.81
CA GLY A 38 26.60 13.88 -29.26
C GLY A 38 25.70 12.88 -29.98
N ILE A 39 24.66 12.39 -29.31
CA ILE A 39 23.69 11.45 -29.87
C ILE A 39 22.73 12.26 -30.75
N ASP A 40 22.51 11.82 -31.99
CA ASP A 40 21.56 12.46 -32.88
C ASP A 40 20.11 12.24 -32.40
N VAL A 41 19.20 13.14 -32.82
CA VAL A 41 17.79 13.13 -32.38
C VAL A 41 17.10 11.80 -32.69
N VAL A 42 17.42 11.17 -33.83
CA VAL A 42 16.80 9.90 -34.23
C VAL A 42 17.26 8.78 -33.30
N THR A 43 18.57 8.66 -33.07
CA THR A 43 19.13 7.65 -32.16
C THR A 43 18.65 7.85 -30.72
N PHE A 44 18.50 9.10 -30.26
CA PHE A 44 17.93 9.41 -28.95
C PHE A 44 16.48 8.93 -28.84
N LEU A 45 15.62 9.29 -29.80
CA LEU A 45 14.22 8.85 -29.83
C LEU A 45 14.11 7.32 -29.95
N GLN A 46 15.01 6.69 -30.69
CA GLN A 46 15.05 5.25 -30.85
C GLN A 46 15.47 4.54 -29.56
N THR A 47 16.41 5.13 -28.80
CA THR A 47 16.84 4.63 -27.48
C THR A 47 15.75 4.82 -26.43
N LEU A 48 15.05 5.97 -26.43
CA LEU A 48 13.87 6.19 -25.59
C LEU A 48 12.77 5.17 -25.89
N GLY A 49 12.46 4.98 -27.18
CA GLY A 49 11.44 4.03 -27.63
C GLY A 49 11.79 2.59 -27.29
N SER A 50 13.03 2.15 -27.54
CA SER A 50 13.47 0.81 -27.19
C SER A 50 13.45 0.59 -25.69
N SER A 51 13.88 1.58 -24.89
CA SER A 51 13.83 1.52 -23.43
C SER A 51 12.39 1.41 -22.91
N PHE A 52 11.45 2.15 -23.51
CA PHE A 52 10.03 2.08 -23.16
C PHE A 52 9.43 0.70 -23.48
N VAL A 53 9.71 0.17 -24.68
CA VAL A 53 9.23 -1.17 -25.09
C VAL A 53 9.84 -2.27 -24.23
N SER A 54 11.14 -2.18 -23.91
CA SER A 54 11.81 -3.11 -23.00
C SER A 54 11.23 -3.07 -21.59
N ASN A 55 10.74 -1.91 -21.15
CA ASN A 55 10.08 -1.72 -19.85
C ASN A 55 8.54 -1.78 -19.93
N ARG A 56 7.95 -2.34 -21.00
CA ARG A 56 6.48 -2.43 -21.17
C ARG A 56 5.76 -3.09 -19.99
N SER A 57 6.45 -3.98 -19.27
CA SER A 57 5.92 -4.63 -18.06
C SER A 57 5.58 -3.62 -16.97
N MET A 58 6.24 -2.45 -16.93
CA MET A 58 5.88 -1.35 -16.04
C MET A 58 4.48 -0.81 -16.34
N CYS A 59 4.02 -0.82 -17.59
CA CYS A 59 2.68 -0.35 -17.99
C CYS A 59 1.54 -1.24 -17.48
N THR A 60 1.83 -2.39 -16.86
CA THR A 60 0.81 -3.29 -16.28
C THR A 60 -0.08 -2.56 -15.28
N PHE A 61 0.42 -1.51 -14.59
CA PHE A 61 -0.37 -0.69 -13.67
C PHE A 61 -1.65 -0.09 -14.30
N ILE A 62 -1.67 0.13 -15.62
CA ILE A 62 -2.84 0.71 -16.32
C ILE A 62 -4.05 -0.24 -16.25
N ILE A 63 -3.82 -1.54 -16.49
CA ILE A 63 -4.88 -2.56 -16.40
C ILE A 63 -5.47 -2.57 -15.00
N VAL A 64 -4.59 -2.41 -14.00
CA VAL A 64 -4.92 -2.44 -12.58
C VAL A 64 -5.76 -1.25 -12.21
N LEU A 65 -5.37 -0.05 -12.63
CA LEU A 65 -6.13 1.17 -12.43
C LEU A 65 -7.57 1.03 -12.97
N VAL A 66 -7.73 0.45 -14.16
CA VAL A 66 -9.06 0.21 -14.75
C VAL A 66 -9.86 -0.82 -13.92
N LEU A 67 -9.23 -1.92 -13.51
CA LEU A 67 -9.87 -2.96 -12.71
C LEU A 67 -10.30 -2.42 -11.33
N THR A 68 -9.39 -1.77 -10.61
CA THR A 68 -9.66 -1.20 -9.29
C THR A 68 -10.73 -0.13 -9.38
N GLY A 69 -10.62 0.81 -10.33
CA GLY A 69 -11.64 1.85 -10.55
C GLY A 69 -13.03 1.27 -10.88
N THR A 70 -13.09 0.17 -11.62
CA THR A 70 -14.36 -0.52 -11.92
C THR A 70 -14.94 -1.18 -10.67
N LEU A 71 -14.14 -1.87 -9.86
CA LEU A 71 -14.59 -2.50 -8.62
C LEU A 71 -15.10 -1.45 -7.62
N GLU A 72 -14.37 -0.34 -7.47
CA GLU A 72 -14.76 0.78 -6.61
C GLU A 72 -16.10 1.38 -7.05
N ARG A 73 -16.27 1.61 -8.36
CA ARG A 73 -17.53 2.13 -8.92
C ARG A 73 -18.72 1.20 -8.68
N ASN A 74 -18.51 -0.11 -8.63
CA ASN A 74 -19.55 -1.11 -8.37
C ASN A 74 -19.83 -1.34 -6.87
N GLY A 75 -19.31 -0.50 -5.98
CA GLY A 75 -19.67 -0.54 -4.56
C GLY A 75 -18.89 -1.56 -3.75
N LEU A 76 -17.64 -1.85 -4.12
CA LEU A 76 -16.76 -2.76 -3.37
C LEU A 76 -16.67 -2.41 -1.87
N LYS A 77 -16.69 -1.10 -1.56
CA LYS A 77 -16.68 -0.59 -0.18
C LYS A 77 -17.92 -1.04 0.60
N GLN A 78 -19.10 -0.96 -0.02
CA GLN A 78 -20.37 -1.38 0.57
C GLN A 78 -20.37 -2.90 0.78
N ALA A 79 -19.93 -3.67 -0.23
CA ALA A 79 -19.82 -5.12 -0.11
C ALA A 79 -18.91 -5.57 1.05
N ALA A 80 -17.79 -4.86 1.27
CA ALA A 80 -16.93 -5.11 2.43
C ALA A 80 -17.57 -4.73 3.77
N ALA A 81 -18.28 -3.61 3.83
CA ALA A 81 -19.02 -3.20 5.02
C ALA A 81 -20.11 -4.22 5.39
N ASP A 82 -20.87 -4.69 4.39
CA ASP A 82 -21.92 -5.68 4.55
C ASP A 82 -21.37 -7.05 4.99
N LEU A 83 -20.19 -7.43 4.47
CA LEU A 83 -19.49 -8.64 4.89
C LEU A 83 -19.07 -8.54 6.36
N MET A 84 -18.51 -7.39 6.78
CA MET A 84 -18.15 -7.16 8.17
C MET A 84 -19.36 -7.17 9.10
N ALA A 85 -20.48 -6.59 8.67
CA ALA A 85 -21.72 -6.52 9.45
C ALA A 85 -22.31 -7.91 9.82
N LYS A 86 -21.88 -8.98 9.15
CA LYS A 86 -22.27 -10.36 9.49
C LYS A 86 -21.62 -10.85 10.79
N PHE A 87 -20.52 -10.25 11.24
CA PHE A 87 -19.77 -10.67 12.43
C PHE A 87 -20.24 -9.99 13.73
N LYS A 88 -21.56 -10.02 13.99
CA LYS A 88 -22.21 -9.28 15.10
C LYS A 88 -21.82 -9.73 16.52
N ASN A 89 -21.24 -10.92 16.68
CA ASN A 89 -20.83 -11.49 17.97
C ASN A 89 -19.31 -11.51 18.19
N ALA A 90 -18.56 -10.76 17.38
CA ALA A 90 -17.11 -10.65 17.51
C ALA A 90 -16.71 -9.70 18.66
N SER A 91 -15.51 -9.89 19.23
CA SER A 91 -14.89 -8.87 20.07
C SER A 91 -14.38 -7.69 19.23
N ALA A 92 -14.10 -6.54 19.85
CA ALA A 92 -13.61 -5.37 19.13
C ALA A 92 -12.25 -5.66 18.44
N GLY A 93 -11.36 -6.39 19.12
CA GLY A 93 -10.09 -6.87 18.54
C GLY A 93 -10.29 -7.85 17.36
N LEU A 94 -11.33 -8.69 17.40
CA LEU A 94 -11.65 -9.59 16.30
C LEU A 94 -12.22 -8.82 15.08
N ILE A 95 -13.05 -7.79 15.28
CA ILE A 95 -13.51 -6.91 14.19
C ILE A 95 -12.34 -6.18 13.54
N ILE A 96 -11.39 -5.66 14.32
CA ILE A 96 -10.16 -5.05 13.79
C ILE A 96 -9.38 -6.08 12.97
N GLY A 97 -9.28 -7.33 13.46
CA GLY A 97 -8.61 -8.40 12.72
C GLY A 97 -9.29 -8.74 11.40
N ILE A 98 -10.62 -8.86 11.38
CA ILE A 98 -11.42 -9.09 10.16
C ILE A 98 -11.22 -7.95 9.17
N TYR A 99 -11.25 -6.71 9.64
CA TYR A 99 -10.92 -5.55 8.81
C TYR A 99 -9.52 -5.68 8.19
N GLY A 100 -8.53 -6.08 8.98
CA GLY A 100 -7.18 -6.31 8.49
C GLY A 100 -7.07 -7.39 7.42
N ILE A 101 -7.85 -8.47 7.51
CA ILE A 101 -7.91 -9.50 6.45
C ILE A 101 -8.51 -8.91 5.17
N ILE A 102 -9.63 -8.20 5.27
CA ILE A 102 -10.26 -7.52 4.12
C ILE A 102 -9.28 -6.53 3.49
N ARG A 103 -8.59 -5.74 4.33
CA ARG A 103 -7.60 -4.75 3.89
C ARG A 103 -6.38 -5.40 3.23
N LEU A 104 -5.94 -6.56 3.70
CA LEU A 104 -4.87 -7.34 3.07
C LEU A 104 -5.29 -7.80 1.68
N ILE A 105 -6.51 -8.34 1.53
CA ILE A 105 -7.05 -8.76 0.23
C ILE A 105 -7.12 -7.56 -0.73
N PHE A 106 -7.64 -6.43 -0.26
CA PHE A 106 -7.67 -5.20 -1.06
C PHE A 106 -6.27 -4.73 -1.46
N GLY A 107 -5.32 -4.73 -0.53
CA GLY A 107 -3.91 -4.44 -0.81
C GLY A 107 -3.34 -5.38 -1.88
N ALA A 108 -3.64 -6.67 -1.81
CA ALA A 108 -3.14 -7.67 -2.77
C ALA A 108 -3.58 -7.41 -4.21
N PHE A 109 -4.71 -6.73 -4.40
CA PHE A 109 -5.21 -6.28 -5.71
C PHE A 109 -4.97 -4.78 -5.98
N ASN A 110 -4.16 -4.12 -5.15
CA ASN A 110 -3.91 -2.67 -5.16
C ASN A 110 -5.18 -1.80 -5.08
N ILE A 111 -6.24 -2.32 -4.47
CA ILE A 111 -7.50 -1.60 -4.30
C ILE A 111 -7.35 -0.67 -3.09
N SER A 112 -7.31 0.64 -3.33
CA SER A 112 -7.04 1.62 -2.27
C SER A 112 -8.23 1.83 -1.31
N VAL A 113 -9.39 1.21 -1.53
CA VAL A 113 -10.57 1.27 -0.64
C VAL A 113 -10.21 0.86 0.79
N GLY A 114 -10.05 1.84 1.69
CA GLY A 114 -9.66 1.62 3.09
C GLY A 114 -8.99 2.85 3.69
N GLY A 115 -8.40 2.69 4.87
CA GLY A 115 -7.72 3.78 5.56
C GLY A 115 -8.57 4.51 6.60
N ALA A 116 -7.87 5.34 7.38
CA ALA A 116 -8.39 5.98 8.58
C ALA A 116 -9.68 6.77 8.32
N ALA A 117 -9.69 7.61 7.29
CA ALA A 117 -10.83 8.47 6.99
C ALA A 117 -11.95 7.74 6.23
N SER A 118 -11.59 6.84 5.30
CA SER A 118 -12.55 6.30 4.35
C SER A 118 -13.29 5.07 4.89
N PHE A 119 -12.67 4.26 5.76
CA PHE A 119 -13.23 2.98 6.18
C PHE A 119 -13.19 2.79 7.70
N ILE A 120 -12.06 3.11 8.34
CA ILE A 120 -11.93 2.95 9.80
C ILE A 120 -12.95 3.83 10.53
N ARG A 121 -12.95 5.14 10.26
CA ARG A 121 -13.81 6.10 10.95
C ARG A 121 -15.32 5.85 10.74
N PRO A 122 -15.82 5.61 9.51
CA PRO A 122 -17.26 5.42 9.31
C PRO A 122 -17.77 4.00 9.54
N ILE A 123 -16.92 2.96 9.54
CA ILE A 123 -17.36 1.56 9.62
C ILE A 123 -16.74 0.84 10.82
N VAL A 124 -15.41 0.72 10.85
CA VAL A 124 -14.72 -0.11 11.87
C VAL A 124 -14.92 0.47 13.27
N MET A 125 -14.79 1.79 13.42
CA MET A 125 -14.90 2.46 14.72
C MET A 125 -16.31 2.36 15.32
N PRO A 126 -17.40 2.72 14.60
CA PRO A 126 -18.75 2.53 15.12
C PRO A 126 -19.04 1.07 15.50
N MET A 127 -18.59 0.10 14.70
CA MET A 127 -18.78 -1.32 15.00
C MET A 127 -18.02 -1.75 16.25
N ALA A 128 -16.74 -1.37 16.36
CA ALA A 128 -15.90 -1.74 17.48
C ALA A 128 -16.36 -1.06 18.79
N GLN A 129 -16.78 0.20 18.72
CA GLN A 129 -17.38 0.91 19.85
C GLN A 129 -18.69 0.26 20.31
N ALA A 130 -19.59 -0.08 19.37
CA ALA A 130 -20.84 -0.75 19.69
C ALA A 130 -20.65 -2.12 20.37
N ILE A 131 -19.54 -2.82 20.07
CA ILE A 131 -19.19 -4.08 20.73
C ILE A 131 -18.74 -3.86 22.19
N VAL A 132 -17.95 -2.81 22.44
CA VAL A 132 -17.46 -2.49 23.79
C VAL A 132 -18.59 -1.94 24.67
N GLU A 133 -19.50 -1.16 24.09
CA GLU A 133 -20.64 -0.56 24.79
C GLU A 133 -21.85 -1.51 24.90
N LYS A 134 -21.73 -2.76 24.43
CA LYS A 134 -22.83 -3.74 24.39
C LYS A 134 -23.47 -3.99 25.76
N ASP A 135 -22.70 -3.90 26.83
CA ASP A 135 -23.16 -4.12 28.21
C ASP A 135 -23.77 -2.84 28.84
N GLY A 136 -23.99 -1.78 28.05
CA GLY A 136 -24.67 -0.55 28.48
C GLY A 136 -23.79 0.46 29.21
N HIS A 137 -22.48 0.18 29.34
CA HIS A 137 -21.51 1.12 29.90
C HIS A 137 -20.83 1.94 28.80
N PRO A 138 -20.68 3.26 28.99
CA PRO A 138 -19.93 4.09 28.05
C PRO A 138 -18.47 3.64 28.00
N ILE A 139 -17.88 3.63 26.81
CA ILE A 139 -16.48 3.28 26.62
C ILE A 139 -15.57 4.29 27.35
N ALA A 140 -14.57 3.79 28.09
CA ALA A 140 -13.55 4.64 28.70
C ALA A 140 -12.73 5.36 27.60
N GLU A 141 -12.43 6.64 27.80
CA GLU A 141 -11.73 7.46 26.80
C GLU A 141 -10.36 6.86 26.41
N GLU A 142 -9.60 6.34 27.39
CA GLU A 142 -8.33 5.66 27.13
C GLU A 142 -8.53 4.40 26.26
N TYR A 143 -9.62 3.64 26.47
CA TYR A 143 -9.91 2.46 25.63
C TYR A 143 -10.30 2.89 24.21
N LEU A 144 -11.12 3.93 24.07
CA LEU A 144 -11.50 4.48 22.77
C LEU A 144 -10.27 4.94 21.97
N GLU A 145 -9.33 5.65 22.60
CA GLU A 145 -8.07 6.06 21.97
C GLU A 145 -7.20 4.87 21.56
N GLN A 146 -7.09 3.84 22.41
CA GLN A 146 -6.40 2.61 22.06
C GLN A 146 -7.06 1.91 20.87
N LEU A 147 -8.39 1.92 20.79
CA LEU A 147 -9.18 1.33 19.71
C LEU A 147 -8.94 2.03 18.36
N LYS A 148 -8.86 3.36 18.36
CA LYS A 148 -8.46 4.16 17.18
C LYS A 148 -7.05 3.76 16.74
N GLY A 149 -6.10 3.73 17.68
CA GLY A 149 -4.72 3.36 17.41
C GLY A 149 -4.59 1.94 16.86
N MET A 150 -5.29 0.97 17.43
CA MET A 150 -5.29 -0.42 16.98
C MET A 150 -5.89 -0.56 15.57
N SER A 151 -6.99 0.13 15.29
CA SER A 151 -7.63 0.10 13.97
C SER A 151 -6.72 0.70 12.89
N SER A 152 -6.14 1.88 13.15
CA SER A 152 -5.20 2.53 12.23
C SER A 152 -3.91 1.74 12.05
N ALA A 153 -3.39 1.12 13.10
CA ALA A 153 -2.19 0.32 13.00
C ALA A 153 -2.44 -1.00 12.25
N MET A 154 -3.61 -1.63 12.42
CA MET A 154 -4.00 -2.79 11.62
C MET A 154 -4.15 -2.44 10.14
N ASP A 155 -4.75 -1.29 9.82
CA ASP A 155 -4.83 -0.79 8.44
C ASP A 155 -3.46 -0.67 7.79
N ASN A 156 -2.51 -0.04 8.49
CA ASN A 156 -1.16 0.18 7.98
C ASN A 156 -0.42 -1.14 7.74
N VAL A 157 -0.49 -2.10 8.67
CA VAL A 157 0.16 -3.40 8.51
C VAL A 157 -0.44 -4.14 7.32
N ALA A 158 -1.76 -4.27 7.28
CA ALA A 158 -2.45 -5.00 6.21
C ALA A 158 -2.24 -4.34 4.83
N TRP A 159 -2.27 -3.01 4.77
CA TRP A 159 -2.01 -2.26 3.54
C TRP A 159 -0.56 -2.41 3.08
N PHE A 160 0.41 -2.20 3.98
CA PHE A 160 1.83 -2.25 3.64
C PHE A 160 2.25 -3.61 3.09
N PHE A 161 1.85 -4.69 3.75
CA PHE A 161 2.19 -6.03 3.29
C PHE A 161 1.29 -6.51 2.15
N GLY A 162 0.04 -6.03 2.08
CA GLY A 162 -0.89 -6.36 0.99
C GLY A 162 -0.49 -5.73 -0.33
N GLN A 163 -0.21 -4.42 -0.37
CA GLN A 163 0.14 -3.71 -1.61
C GLN A 163 1.35 -4.33 -2.32
N VAL A 164 2.26 -4.92 -1.55
CA VAL A 164 3.49 -5.52 -2.04
C VAL A 164 3.22 -6.83 -2.79
N LEU A 165 2.10 -7.52 -2.54
CA LEU A 165 1.71 -8.71 -3.32
C LEU A 165 1.26 -8.37 -4.74
N PHE A 166 0.96 -7.09 -5.01
CA PHE A 166 0.44 -6.67 -6.28
C PHE A 166 1.54 -6.52 -7.33
N VAL A 167 1.41 -7.28 -8.42
CA VAL A 167 2.31 -7.31 -9.58
C VAL A 167 2.14 -6.04 -10.40
N GLY A 168 2.98 -5.04 -10.14
CA GLY A 168 2.93 -3.73 -10.80
C GLY A 168 3.13 -2.54 -9.87
N THR A 169 3.37 -2.79 -8.58
CA THR A 169 3.86 -1.73 -7.69
C THR A 169 5.26 -1.28 -8.08
N SER A 170 5.54 0.01 -7.90
CA SER A 170 6.84 0.61 -8.20
C SER A 170 7.99 -0.08 -7.46
N GLY A 171 7.76 -0.55 -6.22
CA GLY A 171 8.74 -1.30 -5.44
C GLY A 171 9.11 -2.64 -6.09
N MET A 172 8.12 -3.41 -6.54
CA MET A 172 8.38 -4.72 -7.18
C MET A 172 9.07 -4.55 -8.53
N LEU A 173 8.66 -3.56 -9.32
CA LEU A 173 9.29 -3.22 -10.61
C LEU A 173 10.74 -2.77 -10.43
N LEU A 174 11.02 -1.95 -9.41
CA LEU A 174 12.38 -1.54 -9.08
C LEU A 174 13.27 -2.74 -8.74
N VAL A 175 12.79 -3.64 -7.88
CA VAL A 175 13.51 -4.86 -7.51
C VAL A 175 13.77 -5.74 -8.74
N GLN A 176 12.75 -5.94 -9.59
CA GLN A 176 12.91 -6.71 -10.83
C GLN A 176 13.97 -6.08 -11.76
N SER A 177 13.90 -4.77 -12.01
CA SER A 177 14.87 -4.09 -12.89
C SER A 177 16.30 -4.18 -12.35
N THR A 178 16.46 -4.02 -11.04
CA THR A 178 17.78 -4.14 -10.38
C THR A 178 18.34 -5.57 -10.49
N LEU A 179 17.49 -6.59 -10.34
CA LEU A 179 17.89 -8.00 -10.48
C LEU A 179 18.26 -8.33 -11.93
N ALA A 180 17.50 -7.79 -12.90
CA ALA A 180 17.79 -7.97 -14.32
C ALA A 180 19.17 -7.40 -14.68
N ASP A 181 19.52 -6.22 -14.16
CA ASP A 181 20.85 -5.60 -14.37
C ASP A 181 22.00 -6.44 -13.77
N LEU A 182 21.72 -7.22 -12.73
CA LEU A 182 22.68 -8.16 -12.11
C LEU A 182 22.74 -9.53 -12.83
N GLY A 183 21.96 -9.73 -13.89
CA GLY A 183 21.88 -10.98 -14.65
C GLY A 183 20.86 -11.99 -14.12
N TYR A 184 20.03 -11.63 -13.13
CA TYR A 184 18.95 -12.47 -12.62
C TYR A 184 17.63 -12.15 -13.33
N GLN A 185 17.17 -13.06 -14.17
CA GLN A 185 15.85 -12.97 -14.81
C GLN A 185 14.80 -13.51 -13.84
N VAL A 186 14.03 -12.61 -13.22
CA VAL A 186 12.98 -12.97 -12.26
C VAL A 186 11.64 -12.45 -12.75
N GLU A 187 10.63 -13.32 -12.79
CA GLU A 187 9.27 -12.90 -13.12
C GLU A 187 8.62 -12.19 -11.94
N LEU A 188 7.73 -11.23 -12.21
CA LEU A 188 7.04 -10.50 -11.13
C LEU A 188 6.16 -11.42 -10.28
N ILE A 189 5.63 -12.50 -10.88
CA ILE A 189 4.81 -13.49 -10.16
C ILE A 189 5.62 -14.27 -9.13
N ASP A 190 6.89 -14.55 -9.43
CA ASP A 190 7.79 -15.25 -8.51
C ASP A 190 8.09 -14.36 -7.29
N LEU A 191 8.36 -13.07 -7.52
CA LEU A 191 8.54 -12.09 -6.44
C LEU A 191 7.31 -11.99 -5.55
N ALA A 192 6.12 -11.92 -6.15
CA ALA A 192 4.86 -11.90 -5.41
C ALA A 192 4.68 -13.17 -4.57
N SER A 193 4.99 -14.35 -5.13
CA SER A 193 4.86 -15.64 -4.44
C SER A 193 5.69 -15.73 -3.15
N VAL A 194 6.90 -15.16 -3.16
CA VAL A 194 7.79 -15.09 -1.99
C VAL A 194 7.23 -14.15 -0.92
N GLN A 195 6.47 -13.12 -1.31
CA GLN A 195 5.86 -12.16 -0.38
C GLN A 195 4.55 -12.63 0.24
N ILE A 196 3.81 -13.55 -0.39
CA ILE A 196 2.57 -14.14 0.17
C ILE A 196 2.78 -14.62 1.62
N PRO A 197 3.75 -15.49 1.95
CA PRO A 197 3.93 -15.95 3.31
C PRO A 197 4.28 -14.82 4.28
N VAL A 198 5.09 -13.85 3.84
CA VAL A 198 5.47 -12.68 4.66
C VAL A 198 4.23 -11.86 5.01
N ALA A 199 3.35 -11.60 4.04
CA ALA A 199 2.16 -10.82 4.23
C ALA A 199 1.13 -11.51 5.13
N LEU A 200 0.98 -12.83 4.98
CA LEU A 200 0.11 -13.63 5.84
C LEU A 200 0.64 -13.67 7.29
N ILE A 201 1.94 -13.90 7.49
CA ILE A 201 2.54 -13.96 8.83
C ILE A 201 2.44 -12.58 9.51
N ALA A 202 2.81 -11.50 8.82
CA ALA A 202 2.74 -10.15 9.38
C ALA A 202 1.31 -9.77 9.81
N THR A 203 0.33 -10.08 8.96
CA THR A 203 -1.09 -9.82 9.25
C THR A 203 -1.58 -10.70 10.41
N ALA A 204 -1.22 -11.99 10.43
CA ALA A 204 -1.59 -12.90 11.52
C ALA A 204 -1.00 -12.46 12.86
N CYS A 205 0.29 -12.06 12.89
CA CYS A 205 0.93 -11.51 14.08
C CYS A 205 0.22 -10.25 14.58
N ALA A 206 -0.18 -9.34 13.68
CA ALA A 206 -0.93 -8.15 14.04
C ALA A 206 -2.32 -8.48 14.61
N ILE A 207 -3.06 -9.41 13.99
CA ILE A 207 -4.36 -9.89 14.49
C ILE A 207 -4.22 -10.44 15.90
N VAL A 208 -3.26 -11.34 16.12
CA VAL A 208 -3.03 -11.96 17.43
C VAL A 208 -2.65 -10.90 18.47
N TYR A 209 -1.76 -9.99 18.12
CA TYR A 209 -1.34 -8.90 19.01
C TYR A 209 -2.52 -8.02 19.42
N TYR A 210 -3.34 -7.57 18.46
CA TYR A 210 -4.50 -6.72 18.75
C TYR A 210 -5.61 -7.46 19.48
N PHE A 211 -5.82 -8.74 19.20
CA PHE A 211 -6.76 -9.57 19.95
C PHE A 211 -6.35 -9.72 21.42
N LEU A 212 -5.07 -9.99 21.69
CA LEU A 212 -4.56 -10.08 23.07
C LEU A 212 -4.61 -8.73 23.79
N LYS A 213 -4.32 -7.64 23.07
CA LYS A 213 -4.40 -6.28 23.62
C LYS A 213 -5.84 -5.89 23.96
N ASP A 214 -6.80 -6.19 23.08
CA ASP A 214 -8.23 -6.01 23.31
C ASP A 214 -8.68 -6.76 24.57
N LYS A 215 -8.29 -8.03 24.71
CA LYS A 215 -8.62 -8.84 25.90
C LYS A 215 -8.07 -8.25 27.21
N LYS A 216 -6.87 -7.63 27.17
CA LYS A 216 -6.29 -6.92 28.33
C LYS A 216 -7.06 -5.65 28.65
N LEU A 217 -7.43 -4.86 27.64
CA LEU A 217 -8.20 -3.63 27.80
C LEU A 217 -9.62 -3.93 28.32
N ALA A 218 -10.30 -4.91 27.73
CA ALA A 218 -11.60 -5.38 28.19
C ALA A 218 -11.55 -5.83 29.65
N LYS A 219 -10.50 -6.54 30.09
CA LYS A 219 -10.33 -6.92 31.51
C LYS A 219 -10.04 -5.71 32.42
N LYS A 220 -9.24 -4.73 31.96
CA LYS A 220 -8.93 -3.50 32.71
C LYS A 220 -10.18 -2.65 32.93
N TYR A 221 -11.09 -2.61 31.95
CA TYR A 221 -12.30 -1.79 31.94
C TYR A 221 -13.60 -2.60 32.12
N ALA A 222 -13.53 -3.85 32.58
CA ALA A 222 -14.67 -4.76 32.74
C ALA A 222 -15.74 -4.30 33.75
N GLY A 223 -15.51 -3.18 34.45
CA GLY A 223 -16.45 -2.57 35.41
C GLY A 223 -16.91 -1.15 35.02
N GLY A 224 -16.75 -0.75 33.76
CA GLY A 224 -17.03 0.61 33.29
C GLY A 224 -15.90 1.60 33.59
N ALA A 225 -15.99 2.82 33.04
CA ALA A 225 -15.05 3.90 33.28
C ALA A 225 -15.00 4.23 34.78
N LYS A 226 -13.91 3.85 35.46
CA LYS A 226 -13.50 4.47 36.73
C LYS A 226 -12.47 5.53 36.43
#